data_AF-A0A4V1SDD1-F1
#
_entry.id   AF-A0A4V1SDD1-F1
#
_cell.length_a   1.000
_cell.length_b   1.000
_cell.length_c   1.000
_cell.angle_alpha   90.00
_cell.angle_beta   90.00
_cell.angle_gamma   90.00
#
_symmetry.space_group_name_H-M   'P 1'
#
loop_
_entity.id
_entity.type
_entity.pdbx_description
1 polymer ?
#
loop_
_entity_poly.entity_id
_entity_poly.type
_entity_poly.pdbx_seq_one_letter_code
_entity_poly.pdbx_strand_id
1 'polypeptide(L)'
;MQLRTFKATTLLGCALALAVPMGANARELPKAEGLLRWSGDDQVTGFRNIDAIFPTRIVKRGKTVKPLPVAPEQINPVYRLADESGSVDDYMARDRVAGLLVISKGRIILEKYGQGQKTADRWISFSIAKSVTSTLLGAAIKDGKIKSVDDLVTAYIPELKGSAYDGVTLRQVLAMRSGAQWNEDYVDPNSDVGRIAASMAANKGDSLIGLMAGRARAAEPGSRFLYSTGESNMVGIIVSRAVGEPLADYLSRKIWAPYGMESDASWLTDGGTEVGGCCLNMTLRDYGRFGQFMLDGGVVSGESILPPGWIAAATSSQSAPGETPYGYQWWVPRPGTYAALGIFGQAIYTNPARDLVVVQLSAWPTATGQQLSERRLAFVAAVEKSLPDPD
;
A
#
# COMPACT_ATOMS: atom_id res chain seq x y z
N MET A 1 84.02 -48.01 15.66
CA MET A 1 82.68 -47.92 16.28
C MET A 1 81.75 -47.37 15.20
N GLN A 2 80.87 -48.20 14.63
CA GLN A 2 80.16 -47.88 13.38
C GLN A 2 78.76 -47.26 13.60
N LEU A 3 78.30 -46.52 12.58
CA LEU A 3 77.02 -45.82 12.52
C LEU A 3 75.82 -46.75 12.75
N ARG A 4 74.79 -46.22 13.42
CA ARG A 4 73.40 -46.60 13.15
C ARG A 4 72.54 -45.34 12.96
N THR A 5 72.04 -45.19 11.74
CA THR A 5 71.09 -44.16 11.33
C THR A 5 69.69 -44.51 11.83
N PHE A 6 68.99 -43.53 12.41
CA PHE A 6 67.54 -43.56 12.56
C PHE A 6 66.93 -42.47 11.69
N LYS A 7 66.00 -42.86 10.81
CA LYS A 7 65.27 -41.93 9.93
C LYS A 7 64.17 -41.25 10.76
N ALA A 8 64.08 -39.92 10.68
CA ALA A 8 62.92 -39.19 11.15
C ALA A 8 61.81 -39.28 10.09
N THR A 9 60.63 -39.77 10.48
CA THR A 9 59.44 -39.83 9.61
C THR A 9 58.66 -38.52 9.76
N THR A 10 58.74 -37.63 8.77
CA THR A 10 57.93 -36.42 8.73
C THR A 10 56.47 -36.77 8.45
N LEU A 11 55.59 -36.60 9.44
CA LEU A 11 54.14 -36.65 9.23
C LEU A 11 53.69 -35.38 8.50
N LEU A 12 53.27 -35.53 7.24
CA LEU A 12 52.71 -34.45 6.45
C LEU A 12 51.23 -34.26 6.82
N GLY A 13 50.95 -33.33 7.72
CA GLY A 13 49.59 -32.96 8.10
C GLY A 13 48.89 -32.16 7.00
N CYS A 14 48.11 -32.82 6.14
CA CYS A 14 47.25 -32.15 5.16
C CYS A 14 46.10 -31.41 5.85
N ALA A 15 46.30 -30.12 6.14
CA ALA A 15 45.21 -29.21 6.48
C ALA A 15 44.37 -28.93 5.23
N LEU A 16 43.29 -29.68 5.02
CA LEU A 16 42.24 -29.28 4.08
C LEU A 16 41.55 -28.03 4.64
N ALA A 17 41.97 -26.86 4.14
CA ALA A 17 41.18 -25.64 4.29
C ALA A 17 39.88 -25.82 3.49
N LEU A 18 38.78 -26.12 4.19
CA LEU A 18 37.44 -26.06 3.62
C LEU A 18 37.14 -24.60 3.25
N ALA A 19 37.31 -24.29 1.96
CA ALA A 19 36.88 -23.01 1.41
C ALA A 19 35.35 -22.92 1.51
N VAL A 20 34.88 -22.21 2.53
CA VAL A 20 33.48 -21.76 2.59
C VAL A 20 33.25 -20.89 1.34
N PRO A 21 32.23 -21.18 0.50
CA PRO A 21 31.98 -20.36 -0.67
C PRO A 21 31.57 -18.95 -0.21
N MET A 22 32.47 -17.98 -0.43
CA MET A 22 32.20 -16.58 -0.14
C MET A 22 31.10 -16.06 -1.06
N GLY A 23 30.00 -15.60 -0.46
CA GLY A 23 29.08 -14.65 -1.07
C GLY A 23 28.23 -15.19 -2.21
N ALA A 24 26.97 -15.49 -1.92
CA ALA A 24 25.92 -15.10 -2.87
C ALA A 24 26.01 -13.57 -2.99
N ASN A 25 26.36 -13.06 -4.17
CA ASN A 25 26.44 -11.61 -4.40
C ASN A 25 25.10 -10.97 -4.03
N ALA A 26 25.11 -10.09 -3.02
CA ALA A 26 23.94 -9.29 -2.71
C ALA A 26 23.62 -8.43 -3.94
N ARG A 27 22.42 -8.60 -4.51
CA ARG A 27 22.02 -7.90 -5.72
C ARG A 27 22.01 -6.39 -5.45
N GLU A 28 22.56 -5.62 -6.38
CA GLU A 28 22.57 -4.16 -6.29
C GLU A 28 21.13 -3.62 -6.25
N LEU A 29 20.90 -2.61 -5.41
CA LEU A 29 19.59 -1.96 -5.30
C LEU A 29 19.37 -1.02 -6.50
N PRO A 30 18.16 -0.97 -7.07
CA PRO A 30 17.87 -0.10 -8.19
C PRO A 30 17.80 1.37 -7.76
N LYS A 31 18.17 2.28 -8.68
CA LYS A 31 18.26 3.72 -8.40
C LYS A 31 16.89 4.37 -8.19
N ALA A 32 16.80 5.28 -7.21
CA ALA A 32 15.57 5.92 -6.75
C ALA A 32 14.77 6.64 -7.87
N GLU A 33 15.45 7.29 -8.82
CA GLU A 33 14.83 8.03 -9.93
C GLU A 33 14.03 7.12 -10.88
N GLY A 34 14.26 5.81 -10.78
CA GLY A 34 13.61 4.78 -11.56
C GLY A 34 12.30 4.23 -10.98
N LEU A 35 11.81 4.64 -9.79
CA LEU A 35 10.70 3.96 -9.08
C LEU A 35 9.47 3.58 -9.96
N LEU A 36 9.01 4.48 -10.83
CA LEU A 36 7.87 4.23 -11.73
C LEU A 36 8.24 3.49 -13.04
N ARG A 37 9.53 3.26 -13.28
CA ARG A 37 10.11 2.65 -14.50
C ARG A 37 10.97 1.42 -14.22
N TRP A 38 11.14 1.01 -12.96
CA TRP A 38 11.79 -0.25 -12.61
C TRP A 38 11.01 -1.41 -13.23
N SER A 39 11.74 -2.35 -13.83
CA SER A 39 11.17 -3.49 -14.54
C SER A 39 11.88 -4.80 -14.12
N GLY A 40 11.25 -5.94 -14.44
CA GLY A 40 11.82 -7.26 -14.15
C GLY A 40 12.21 -7.43 -12.68
N ASP A 41 13.41 -7.96 -12.45
CA ASP A 41 13.90 -8.25 -11.10
C ASP A 41 14.28 -6.99 -10.30
N ASP A 42 14.63 -5.89 -10.96
CA ASP A 42 14.96 -4.63 -10.30
C ASP A 42 13.70 -4.07 -9.64
N GLN A 43 12.55 -4.19 -10.30
CA GLN A 43 11.24 -3.88 -9.74
C GLN A 43 10.96 -4.69 -8.47
N VAL A 44 11.17 -6.01 -8.51
CA VAL A 44 10.97 -6.92 -7.35
C VAL A 44 11.94 -6.58 -6.21
N THR A 45 13.19 -6.30 -6.54
CA THR A 45 14.25 -5.98 -5.58
C THR A 45 13.96 -4.64 -4.91
N GLY A 46 13.60 -3.62 -5.69
CA GLY A 46 13.29 -2.29 -5.18
C GLY A 46 12.02 -2.25 -4.33
N PHE A 47 10.94 -2.90 -4.77
CA PHE A 47 9.64 -2.90 -4.07
C PHE A 47 9.70 -3.57 -2.68
N ARG A 48 10.65 -4.47 -2.46
CA ARG A 48 10.95 -5.09 -1.16
C ARG A 48 11.81 -4.21 -0.23
N ASN A 49 12.63 -3.32 -0.79
CA ASN A 49 13.72 -2.63 -0.08
C ASN A 49 13.63 -1.09 -0.15
N ILE A 50 12.42 -0.53 -0.15
CA ILE A 50 12.20 0.93 -0.26
C ILE A 50 12.90 1.72 0.84
N ASP A 51 12.97 1.19 2.06
CA ASP A 51 13.66 1.79 3.21
C ASP A 51 15.21 1.78 3.09
N ALA A 52 15.77 1.02 2.16
CA ALA A 52 17.19 1.07 1.80
C ALA A 52 17.48 1.99 0.59
N ILE A 53 16.44 2.46 -0.12
CA ILE A 53 16.55 3.27 -1.35
C ILE A 53 16.08 4.71 -1.13
N PHE A 54 15.09 4.92 -0.27
CA PHE A 54 14.47 6.21 0.01
C PHE A 54 14.52 6.55 1.51
N PRO A 55 14.52 7.85 1.88
CA PRO A 55 14.17 8.28 3.22
C PRO A 55 12.78 7.77 3.62
N THR A 56 12.66 7.22 4.83
CA THR A 56 11.40 6.75 5.40
C THR A 56 11.26 7.12 6.88
N ARG A 57 10.02 7.22 7.38
CA ARG A 57 9.72 7.21 8.82
C ARG A 57 9.17 5.85 9.23
N ILE A 58 9.57 5.34 10.40
CA ILE A 58 9.07 4.08 10.94
C ILE A 58 7.68 4.29 11.56
N VAL A 59 6.72 3.48 11.14
CA VAL A 59 5.44 3.29 11.83
C VAL A 59 5.62 2.16 12.84
N LYS A 60 5.78 2.50 14.12
CA LYS A 60 6.11 1.51 15.16
C LYS A 60 4.93 0.61 15.51
N ARG A 61 5.18 -0.70 15.67
CA ARG A 61 4.22 -1.66 16.22
C ARG A 61 4.12 -1.63 17.73
N GLY A 62 3.06 -2.25 18.24
CA GLY A 62 2.83 -2.45 19.66
C GLY A 62 3.65 -3.60 20.23
N LYS A 63 3.59 -3.74 21.56
CA LYS A 63 4.10 -4.92 22.27
C LYS A 63 3.28 -6.17 21.94
N THR A 64 1.96 -6.01 21.80
CA THR A 64 1.00 -7.06 21.49
C THR A 64 0.73 -7.12 19.99
N VAL A 65 0.60 -8.33 19.45
CA VAL A 65 0.18 -8.58 18.06
C VAL A 65 -1.20 -9.23 18.08
N LYS A 66 -2.16 -8.71 17.31
CA LYS A 66 -3.48 -9.34 17.12
C LYS A 66 -3.27 -10.62 16.30
N PRO A 67 -3.63 -11.80 16.85
CA PRO A 67 -3.47 -13.06 16.13
C PRO A 67 -4.23 -13.03 14.81
N LEU A 68 -3.61 -13.57 13.77
CA LEU A 68 -4.25 -13.83 12.49
C LEU A 68 -4.14 -15.35 12.23
N PRO A 69 -5.03 -16.16 12.80
CA PRO A 69 -4.91 -17.61 12.81
C PRO A 69 -5.16 -18.21 11.43
N VAL A 70 -4.48 -19.32 11.13
CA VAL A 70 -4.70 -20.11 9.91
C VAL A 70 -5.89 -21.04 10.12
N ALA A 71 -6.79 -21.11 9.13
CA ALA A 71 -7.91 -22.04 9.12
C ALA A 71 -7.44 -23.48 8.87
N PRO A 72 -8.09 -24.51 9.44
CA PRO A 72 -7.71 -25.91 9.21
C PRO A 72 -7.89 -26.32 7.73
N GLU A 73 -8.89 -25.75 7.07
CA GLU A 73 -9.14 -25.91 5.64
C GLU A 73 -8.56 -24.71 4.88
N GLN A 74 -7.88 -24.98 3.77
CA GLN A 74 -7.32 -23.97 2.88
C GLN A 74 -7.96 -24.09 1.49
N ILE A 75 -8.26 -22.96 0.85
CA ILE A 75 -8.82 -22.94 -0.50
C ILE A 75 -7.71 -23.03 -1.55
N ASN A 76 -8.02 -23.64 -2.70
CA ASN A 76 -7.15 -23.63 -3.88
C ASN A 76 -7.98 -23.24 -5.12
N PRO A 77 -8.39 -21.96 -5.24
CA PRO A 77 -9.28 -21.51 -6.30
C PRO A 77 -8.64 -21.65 -7.68
N VAL A 78 -9.48 -21.97 -8.66
CA VAL A 78 -9.12 -21.99 -10.09
C VAL A 78 -9.84 -20.83 -10.77
N TYR A 79 -9.09 -19.82 -11.22
CA TYR A 79 -9.66 -18.68 -11.92
C TYR A 79 -9.99 -19.04 -13.37
N ARG A 80 -11.00 -18.38 -13.95
CA ARG A 80 -11.41 -18.56 -15.35
C ARG A 80 -11.76 -17.22 -15.98
N LEU A 81 -11.20 -16.97 -17.16
CA LEU A 81 -11.58 -15.97 -18.13
C LEU A 81 -12.07 -16.67 -19.41
N ALA A 82 -12.37 -15.92 -20.48
CA ALA A 82 -12.88 -16.50 -21.73
C ALA A 82 -11.81 -17.30 -22.50
N ASP A 83 -10.55 -16.88 -22.41
CA ASP A 83 -9.38 -17.37 -23.14
C ASP A 83 -8.34 -18.08 -22.25
N GLU A 84 -8.36 -17.84 -20.93
CA GLU A 84 -7.42 -18.44 -19.98
C GLU A 84 -8.07 -18.97 -18.70
N SER A 85 -7.39 -19.92 -18.06
CA SER A 85 -7.67 -20.34 -16.69
C SER A 85 -6.39 -20.79 -16.00
N GLY A 86 -6.40 -20.93 -14.68
CA GLY A 86 -5.22 -21.37 -13.94
C GLY A 86 -5.47 -21.62 -12.46
N SER A 87 -4.55 -22.36 -11.85
CA SER A 87 -4.41 -22.48 -10.41
C SER A 87 -3.96 -21.18 -9.76
N VAL A 88 -3.87 -21.16 -8.43
CA VAL A 88 -3.25 -20.06 -7.68
C VAL A 88 -1.80 -19.82 -8.12
N ASP A 89 -1.04 -20.88 -8.40
CA ASP A 89 0.38 -20.74 -8.76
C ASP A 89 0.56 -20.21 -10.20
N ASP A 90 -0.32 -20.63 -11.13
CA ASP A 90 -0.40 -20.04 -12.47
C ASP A 90 -0.74 -18.54 -12.40
N TYR A 91 -1.70 -18.17 -11.56
CA TYR A 91 -2.09 -16.78 -11.33
C TYR A 91 -0.90 -15.96 -10.83
N MET A 92 -0.24 -16.43 -9.77
CA MET A 92 0.90 -15.72 -9.17
C MET A 92 2.10 -15.61 -10.11
N ALA A 93 2.36 -16.63 -10.94
CA ALA A 93 3.42 -16.60 -11.94
C ALA A 93 3.13 -15.58 -13.05
N ARG A 94 1.91 -15.61 -13.63
CA ARG A 94 1.48 -14.72 -14.74
C ARG A 94 1.45 -13.25 -14.32
N ASP A 95 0.87 -12.96 -13.15
CA ASP A 95 0.73 -11.60 -12.60
C ASP A 95 1.93 -11.16 -11.75
N ARG A 96 3.04 -11.91 -11.74
CA ARG A 96 4.26 -11.57 -10.97
C ARG A 96 3.94 -11.20 -9.50
N VAL A 97 3.05 -11.98 -8.89
CA VAL A 97 2.57 -11.77 -7.52
C VAL A 97 3.66 -12.21 -6.54
N ALA A 98 4.08 -11.28 -5.69
CA ALA A 98 5.07 -11.49 -4.63
C ALA A 98 4.42 -11.97 -3.33
N GLY A 99 3.18 -11.58 -3.06
CA GLY A 99 2.43 -12.04 -1.89
C GLY A 99 0.94 -12.09 -2.16
N LEU A 100 0.29 -13.18 -1.73
CA LEU A 100 -1.14 -13.41 -1.87
C LEU A 100 -1.69 -13.94 -0.55
N LEU A 101 -2.70 -13.27 -0.01
CA LEU A 101 -3.31 -13.62 1.28
C LEU A 101 -4.83 -13.50 1.17
N VAL A 102 -5.56 -14.51 1.63
CA VAL A 102 -7.01 -14.48 1.76
C VAL A 102 -7.38 -14.77 3.20
N ILE A 103 -8.14 -13.85 3.79
CA ILE A 103 -8.70 -13.95 5.14
C ILE A 103 -10.22 -14.08 4.97
N SER A 104 -10.84 -15.09 5.59
CA SER A 104 -12.29 -15.17 5.72
C SER A 104 -12.70 -15.52 7.15
N LYS A 105 -13.76 -14.88 7.67
CA LYS A 105 -14.24 -15.05 9.06
C LYS A 105 -13.10 -14.93 10.09
N GLY A 106 -12.24 -13.92 9.88
CA GLY A 106 -11.04 -13.61 10.69
C GLY A 106 -9.88 -14.61 10.61
N ARG A 107 -9.88 -15.57 9.66
CA ARG A 107 -8.85 -16.63 9.54
C ARG A 107 -8.20 -16.67 8.15
N ILE A 108 -6.91 -16.99 8.09
CA ILE A 108 -6.18 -17.19 6.83
C ILE A 108 -6.66 -18.51 6.19
N ILE A 109 -7.25 -18.42 4.99
CA ILE A 109 -7.70 -19.57 4.18
C ILE A 109 -6.86 -19.79 2.91
N LEU A 110 -5.97 -18.85 2.58
CA LEU A 110 -4.92 -19.01 1.58
C LEU A 110 -3.80 -18.02 1.90
N GLU A 111 -2.55 -18.48 1.93
CA GLU A 111 -1.37 -17.62 2.02
C GLU A 111 -0.24 -18.20 1.16
N LYS A 112 0.25 -17.42 0.21
CA LYS A 112 1.37 -17.80 -0.68
C LYS A 112 2.30 -16.63 -0.93
N TYR A 113 3.57 -16.94 -1.11
CA TYR A 113 4.64 -16.00 -1.40
C TYR A 113 5.31 -16.37 -2.73
N GLY A 114 5.53 -15.38 -3.59
CA GLY A 114 6.18 -15.51 -4.89
C GLY A 114 7.32 -14.50 -5.01
N GLN A 115 8.00 -14.46 -6.17
CA GLN A 115 9.10 -13.50 -6.44
C GLN A 115 10.21 -13.50 -5.36
N GLY A 116 10.40 -14.62 -4.65
CA GLY A 116 11.36 -14.76 -3.54
C GLY A 116 10.99 -14.01 -2.25
N GLN A 117 9.75 -13.52 -2.11
CA GLN A 117 9.26 -12.85 -0.90
C GLN A 117 9.17 -13.84 0.28
N LYS A 118 9.40 -13.34 1.49
CA LYS A 118 9.24 -14.07 2.75
C LYS A 118 8.20 -13.39 3.65
N THR A 119 7.77 -14.09 4.70
CA THR A 119 6.76 -13.61 5.66
C THR A 119 7.13 -12.28 6.34
N ALA A 120 8.41 -12.09 6.66
CA ALA A 120 8.92 -10.88 7.31
C ALA A 120 9.28 -9.75 6.32
N ASP A 121 9.25 -10.01 5.00
CA ASP A 121 9.62 -9.02 4.00
C ASP A 121 8.50 -7.98 3.85
N ARG A 122 8.87 -6.70 3.90
CA ARG A 122 7.96 -5.60 3.54
C ARG A 122 7.74 -5.56 2.02
N TRP A 123 6.68 -4.87 1.61
CA TRP A 123 6.42 -4.53 0.22
C TRP A 123 5.74 -3.17 0.12
N ILE A 124 6.07 -2.41 -0.93
CA ILE A 124 5.50 -1.09 -1.22
C ILE A 124 3.99 -1.12 -1.52
N SER A 125 3.26 -0.17 -0.92
CA SER A 125 1.81 -0.07 -1.00
C SER A 125 1.31 0.53 -2.31
N PHE A 126 2.17 1.33 -2.94
CA PHE A 126 1.77 2.42 -3.80
C PHE A 126 0.54 3.15 -3.24
N SER A 127 -0.50 3.31 -4.07
CA SER A 127 -1.74 4.00 -3.72
C SER A 127 -2.62 3.33 -2.65
N ILE A 128 -2.30 2.15 -2.09
CA ILE A 128 -2.97 1.64 -0.88
C ILE A 128 -2.77 2.61 0.31
N ALA A 129 -1.66 3.37 0.34
CA ALA A 129 -1.41 4.40 1.35
C ALA A 129 -2.51 5.48 1.39
N LYS A 130 -3.17 5.78 0.26
CA LYS A 130 -4.30 6.72 0.17
C LYS A 130 -5.44 6.33 1.13
N SER A 131 -5.79 5.04 1.13
CA SER A 131 -6.84 4.47 1.96
C SER A 131 -6.50 4.48 3.46
N VAL A 132 -5.21 4.33 3.80
CA VAL A 132 -4.69 4.50 5.17
C VAL A 132 -4.77 5.97 5.59
N THR A 133 -4.29 6.90 4.76
CA THR A 133 -4.31 8.35 4.99
C THR A 133 -5.74 8.90 5.16
N SER A 134 -6.69 8.46 4.34
CA SER A 134 -8.10 8.76 4.50
C SER A 134 -8.65 8.29 5.84
N THR A 135 -8.33 7.06 6.25
CA THR A 135 -8.71 6.51 7.56
C THR A 135 -8.13 7.34 8.72
N LEU A 136 -6.90 7.86 8.58
CA LEU A 136 -6.31 8.78 9.56
C LEU A 136 -7.01 10.15 9.59
N LEU A 137 -7.51 10.66 8.46
CA LEU A 137 -8.37 11.85 8.44
C LEU A 137 -9.67 11.60 9.20
N GLY A 138 -10.31 10.45 8.99
CA GLY A 138 -11.44 10.01 9.81
C GLY A 138 -11.10 10.01 11.30
N ALA A 139 -9.97 9.42 11.69
CA ALA A 139 -9.52 9.42 13.08
C ALA A 139 -9.25 10.85 13.62
N ALA A 140 -8.72 11.76 12.80
CA ALA A 140 -8.51 13.16 13.18
C ALA A 140 -9.82 13.93 13.36
N ILE A 141 -10.90 13.56 12.63
CA ILE A 141 -12.26 14.06 12.91
C ILE A 141 -12.78 13.52 14.24
N LYS A 142 -12.61 12.22 14.51
CA LYS A 142 -12.99 11.61 15.79
C LYS A 142 -12.30 12.27 16.99
N ASP A 143 -11.03 12.66 16.83
CA ASP A 143 -10.22 13.34 17.85
C ASP A 143 -10.49 14.87 17.94
N GLY A 144 -11.44 15.40 17.15
CA GLY A 144 -11.78 16.82 17.13
C GLY A 144 -10.68 17.74 16.57
N LYS A 145 -9.70 17.18 15.86
CA LYS A 145 -8.59 17.91 15.21
C LYS A 145 -8.98 18.46 13.84
N ILE A 146 -9.89 17.78 13.17
CA ILE A 146 -10.58 18.25 11.96
C ILE A 146 -12.06 18.31 12.32
N LYS A 147 -12.76 19.40 11.99
CA LYS A 147 -14.17 19.57 12.42
C LYS A 147 -15.09 18.67 11.60
N SER A 148 -14.90 18.61 10.28
CA SER A 148 -15.73 17.81 9.38
C SER A 148 -15.07 17.58 8.01
N VAL A 149 -15.62 16.66 7.21
CA VAL A 149 -15.24 16.57 5.78
C VAL A 149 -15.75 17.76 4.96
N ASP A 150 -16.69 18.56 5.47
CA ASP A 150 -17.21 19.76 4.81
C ASP A 150 -16.36 21.00 5.08
N ASP A 151 -15.30 20.87 5.88
CA ASP A 151 -14.29 21.91 6.05
C ASP A 151 -13.55 22.17 4.74
N LEU A 152 -13.12 23.42 4.53
CA LEU A 152 -12.34 23.80 3.35
C LEU A 152 -10.88 23.33 3.47
N VAL A 153 -10.31 22.88 2.35
CA VAL A 153 -8.88 22.52 2.23
C VAL A 153 -7.99 23.67 2.69
N THR A 154 -8.35 24.91 2.31
CA THR A 154 -7.61 26.14 2.64
C THR A 154 -7.68 26.56 4.11
N ALA A 155 -8.47 25.86 4.95
CA ALA A 155 -8.41 26.01 6.41
C ALA A 155 -7.17 25.30 7.01
N TYR A 156 -6.66 24.26 6.34
CA TYR A 156 -5.54 23.42 6.80
C TYR A 156 -4.25 23.65 5.98
N ILE A 157 -4.40 24.05 4.71
CA ILE A 157 -3.30 24.51 3.85
C ILE A 157 -3.63 25.92 3.32
N PRO A 158 -3.46 26.98 4.15
CA PRO A 158 -3.76 28.36 3.75
C PRO A 158 -2.92 28.85 2.56
N GLU A 159 -1.81 28.19 2.24
CA GLU A 159 -0.96 28.44 1.07
C GLU A 159 -1.66 28.12 -0.26
N LEU A 160 -2.79 27.40 -0.24
CA LEU A 160 -3.61 27.11 -1.43
C LEU A 160 -4.67 28.20 -1.72
N LYS A 161 -4.73 29.28 -0.94
CA LYS A 161 -5.63 30.41 -1.23
C LYS A 161 -5.24 31.07 -2.56
N GLY A 162 -6.22 31.39 -3.40
CA GLY A 162 -6.05 31.89 -4.77
C GLY A 162 -5.83 30.79 -5.82
N SER A 163 -5.87 29.50 -5.45
CA SER A 163 -5.68 28.37 -6.37
C SER A 163 -6.98 27.65 -6.73
N ALA A 164 -6.90 26.56 -7.49
CA ALA A 164 -8.02 25.64 -7.75
C ALA A 164 -8.67 25.04 -6.47
N TYR A 165 -8.04 25.16 -5.30
CA TYR A 165 -8.57 24.65 -4.03
C TYR A 165 -9.39 25.67 -3.22
N ASP A 166 -9.50 26.92 -3.67
CA ASP A 166 -10.48 27.84 -3.08
C ASP A 166 -11.90 27.28 -3.25
N GLY A 167 -12.67 27.28 -2.16
CA GLY A 167 -14.01 26.70 -2.10
C GLY A 167 -14.08 25.17 -2.11
N VAL A 168 -12.93 24.46 -2.18
CA VAL A 168 -12.90 22.99 -2.18
C VAL A 168 -12.93 22.46 -0.75
N THR A 169 -13.81 21.49 -0.51
CA THR A 169 -13.98 20.77 0.77
C THR A 169 -13.08 19.53 0.85
N LEU A 170 -12.77 19.08 2.07
CA LEU A 170 -12.07 17.80 2.29
C LEU A 170 -12.84 16.62 1.67
N ARG A 171 -14.19 16.63 1.71
CA ARG A 171 -15.07 15.64 1.09
C ARG A 171 -14.81 15.51 -0.41
N GLN A 172 -14.70 16.64 -1.11
CA GLN A 172 -14.41 16.66 -2.54
C GLN A 172 -13.00 16.11 -2.84
N VAL A 173 -11.98 16.45 -2.05
CA VAL A 173 -10.62 15.89 -2.21
C VAL A 173 -10.58 14.38 -1.94
N LEU A 174 -11.23 13.92 -0.86
CA LEU A 174 -11.30 12.50 -0.51
C LEU A 174 -12.02 11.66 -1.59
N ALA A 175 -13.05 12.24 -2.23
CA ALA A 175 -13.77 11.62 -3.33
C ALA A 175 -13.10 11.78 -4.71
N MET A 176 -11.94 12.43 -4.80
CA MET A 176 -11.24 12.78 -6.06
C MET A 176 -12.11 13.65 -6.99
N ARG A 177 -12.72 14.71 -6.45
CA ARG A 177 -13.68 15.61 -7.11
C ARG A 177 -13.39 17.10 -6.90
N SER A 178 -12.15 17.51 -6.66
CA SER A 178 -11.82 18.93 -6.40
C SER A 178 -12.12 19.88 -7.57
N GLY A 179 -12.06 19.36 -8.80
CA GLY A 179 -12.06 20.16 -10.03
C GLY A 179 -10.69 20.76 -10.40
N ALA A 180 -9.61 20.47 -9.65
CA ALA A 180 -8.25 20.85 -10.03
C ALA A 180 -7.74 20.04 -11.24
N GLN A 181 -6.90 20.66 -12.07
CA GLN A 181 -6.22 19.96 -13.16
C GLN A 181 -5.12 19.04 -12.62
N TRP A 182 -5.03 17.82 -13.16
CA TRP A 182 -4.03 16.84 -12.77
C TRP A 182 -3.67 15.89 -13.92
N ASN A 183 -2.39 15.55 -14.06
CA ASN A 183 -1.91 14.50 -14.96
C ASN A 183 -1.32 13.31 -14.17
N GLU A 184 -2.02 12.18 -14.17
CA GLU A 184 -1.64 10.90 -13.52
C GLU A 184 -1.02 9.90 -14.52
N ASP A 185 -0.43 10.35 -15.64
CA ASP A 185 0.31 9.46 -16.53
C ASP A 185 1.61 8.98 -15.86
N TYR A 186 1.66 7.71 -15.47
CA TYR A 186 2.84 7.08 -14.85
C TYR A 186 4.00 6.80 -15.81
N VAL A 187 3.79 6.93 -17.13
CA VAL A 187 4.80 6.70 -18.17
C VAL A 187 5.51 8.01 -18.53
N ASP A 188 4.79 9.12 -18.65
CA ASP A 188 5.38 10.45 -18.90
C ASP A 188 6.11 10.98 -17.64
N PRO A 189 7.44 11.18 -17.68
CA PRO A 189 8.17 11.76 -16.55
C PRO A 189 7.82 13.23 -16.27
N ASN A 190 7.17 13.93 -17.21
CA ASN A 190 6.75 15.32 -17.07
C ASN A 190 5.32 15.47 -16.51
N SER A 191 4.58 14.37 -16.35
CA SER A 191 3.28 14.36 -15.70
C SER A 191 3.37 14.86 -14.26
N ASP A 192 2.25 15.25 -13.65
CA ASP A 192 2.31 15.75 -12.28
C ASP A 192 2.69 14.63 -11.29
N VAL A 193 2.28 13.39 -11.55
CA VAL A 193 2.75 12.22 -10.78
C VAL A 193 4.23 11.88 -11.05
N GLY A 194 4.72 12.03 -12.29
CA GLY A 194 6.13 11.88 -12.64
C GLY A 194 7.02 12.92 -11.94
N ARG A 195 6.54 14.16 -11.82
CA ARG A 195 7.20 15.24 -11.08
C ARG A 195 7.22 15.00 -9.58
N ILE A 196 6.17 14.41 -8.99
CA ILE A 196 6.21 13.93 -7.59
C ILE A 196 7.25 12.82 -7.44
N ALA A 197 7.31 11.84 -8.34
CA ALA A 197 8.31 10.77 -8.28
C ALA A 197 9.75 11.30 -8.39
N ALA A 198 10.00 12.31 -9.22
CA ALA A 198 11.28 13.00 -9.31
C ALA A 198 11.61 13.83 -8.05
N SER A 199 10.60 14.35 -7.33
CA SER A 199 10.79 15.02 -6.04
C SER A 199 11.20 14.02 -4.96
N MET A 200 10.46 12.91 -4.84
CA MET A 200 10.75 11.81 -3.90
C MET A 200 12.17 11.24 -4.10
N ALA A 201 12.55 10.95 -5.34
CA ALA A 201 13.87 10.38 -5.65
C ALA A 201 15.05 11.31 -5.32
N ALA A 202 14.84 12.63 -5.43
CA ALA A 202 15.83 13.62 -5.06
C ALA A 202 15.66 14.16 -3.63
N ASN A 203 14.68 13.64 -2.86
CA ASN A 203 14.30 14.06 -1.51
C ASN A 203 14.26 15.60 -1.35
N LYS A 204 13.59 16.29 -2.28
CA LYS A 204 13.64 17.77 -2.38
C LYS A 204 12.89 18.48 -1.26
N GLY A 205 11.82 17.89 -0.74
CA GLY A 205 10.89 18.54 0.18
C GLY A 205 10.06 19.67 -0.46
N ASP A 206 9.02 20.09 0.26
CA ASP A 206 8.15 21.29 0.08
C ASP A 206 7.62 21.64 -1.34
N SER A 207 7.90 20.84 -2.35
CA SER A 207 7.52 21.08 -3.74
C SER A 207 6.03 20.83 -4.00
N LEU A 208 5.40 19.98 -3.20
CA LEU A 208 4.03 19.52 -3.41
C LEU A 208 3.00 20.65 -3.30
N ILE A 209 3.01 21.45 -2.22
CA ILE A 209 2.01 22.51 -2.03
C ILE A 209 2.10 23.52 -3.17
N GLY A 210 3.32 23.91 -3.56
CA GLY A 210 3.55 24.78 -4.73
C GLY A 210 3.12 24.15 -6.07
N LEU A 211 3.36 22.84 -6.26
CA LEU A 211 2.88 22.08 -7.42
C LEU A 211 1.35 22.12 -7.53
N MET A 212 0.66 21.83 -6.42
CA MET A 212 -0.81 21.80 -6.37
C MET A 212 -1.41 23.19 -6.48
N ALA A 213 -0.84 24.21 -5.80
CA ALA A 213 -1.25 25.62 -5.92
C ALA A 213 -1.16 26.13 -7.36
N GLY A 214 -0.13 25.69 -8.10
CA GLY A 214 0.09 26.02 -9.50
C GLY A 214 -0.68 25.14 -10.50
N ARG A 215 -1.72 24.40 -10.10
CA ARG A 215 -2.65 23.72 -11.01
C ARG A 215 -3.88 24.62 -11.26
N ALA A 216 -4.33 24.69 -12.51
CA ALA A 216 -5.56 25.42 -12.86
C ALA A 216 -6.83 24.69 -12.40
N ARG A 217 -7.94 25.42 -12.26
CA ARG A 217 -9.27 24.81 -12.10
C ARG A 217 -9.74 24.32 -13.48
N ALA A 218 -9.98 23.02 -13.60
CA ALA A 218 -10.44 22.36 -14.83
C ALA A 218 -11.94 22.02 -14.81
N ALA A 219 -12.57 22.00 -13.63
CA ALA A 219 -14.00 21.79 -13.44
C ALA A 219 -14.49 22.43 -12.13
N GLU A 220 -15.80 22.50 -11.94
CA GLU A 220 -16.39 22.95 -10.66
C GLU A 220 -16.18 21.91 -9.54
N PRO A 221 -15.93 22.33 -8.30
CA PRO A 221 -15.79 21.40 -7.17
C PRO A 221 -17.00 20.48 -7.01
N GLY A 222 -16.76 19.18 -6.95
CA GLY A 222 -17.78 18.14 -6.86
C GLY A 222 -18.41 17.72 -8.18
N SER A 223 -18.11 18.38 -9.31
CA SER A 223 -18.80 18.11 -10.58
C SER A 223 -18.24 16.93 -11.39
N ARG A 224 -16.95 16.58 -11.22
CA ARG A 224 -16.30 15.49 -11.97
C ARG A 224 -15.32 14.71 -11.10
N PHE A 225 -15.24 13.39 -11.30
CA PHE A 225 -14.16 12.53 -10.81
C PHE A 225 -12.87 12.75 -11.61
N LEU A 226 -11.75 12.95 -10.91
CA LEU A 226 -10.39 12.95 -11.47
C LEU A 226 -9.43 12.45 -10.39
N TYR A 227 -8.93 11.22 -10.55
CA TYR A 227 -7.98 10.61 -9.61
C TYR A 227 -6.69 11.44 -9.51
N SER A 228 -6.25 11.76 -8.29
CA SER A 228 -5.03 12.52 -8.02
C SER A 228 -4.22 11.98 -6.84
N THR A 229 -2.98 11.54 -7.11
CA THR A 229 -1.98 11.25 -6.09
C THR A 229 -1.52 12.50 -5.34
N GLY A 230 -1.39 13.64 -6.03
CA GLY A 230 -1.01 14.91 -5.40
C GLY A 230 -1.99 15.35 -4.32
N GLU A 231 -3.29 15.25 -4.60
CA GLU A 231 -4.34 15.51 -3.61
C GLU A 231 -4.27 14.59 -2.39
N SER A 232 -4.01 13.30 -2.61
CA SER A 232 -3.89 12.33 -1.52
C SER A 232 -2.66 12.59 -0.63
N ASN A 233 -1.58 13.12 -1.21
CA ASN A 233 -0.44 13.61 -0.45
C ASN A 233 -0.81 14.86 0.38
N MET A 234 -1.63 15.77 -0.18
CA MET A 234 -2.16 16.92 0.59
C MET A 234 -3.05 16.47 1.75
N VAL A 235 -3.87 15.42 1.60
CA VAL A 235 -4.64 14.84 2.71
C VAL A 235 -3.71 14.41 3.85
N GLY A 236 -2.56 13.79 3.53
CA GLY A 236 -1.54 13.46 4.53
C GLY A 236 -0.98 14.68 5.28
N ILE A 237 -0.68 15.76 4.55
CA ILE A 237 -0.24 17.05 5.13
C ILE A 237 -1.34 17.65 6.02
N ILE A 238 -2.59 17.63 5.58
CA ILE A 238 -3.75 18.15 6.33
C ILE A 238 -3.90 17.42 7.66
N VAL A 239 -3.82 16.09 7.65
CA VAL A 239 -3.87 15.28 8.88
C VAL A 239 -2.71 15.63 9.79
N SER A 240 -1.47 15.57 9.30
CA SER A 240 -0.25 15.90 10.07
C SER A 240 -0.32 17.29 10.73
N ARG A 241 -0.71 18.33 9.97
CA ARG A 241 -0.89 19.69 10.48
C ARG A 241 -2.00 19.80 11.51
N ALA A 242 -3.13 19.12 11.32
CA ALA A 242 -4.28 19.17 12.23
C ALA A 242 -3.99 18.45 13.56
N VAL A 243 -3.28 17.32 13.53
CA VAL A 243 -2.94 16.55 14.75
C VAL A 243 -1.72 17.10 15.48
N GLY A 244 -0.79 17.75 14.76
CA GLY A 244 0.42 18.36 15.30
C GLY A 244 1.61 17.39 15.44
N GLU A 245 1.58 16.25 14.76
CA GLU A 245 2.64 15.22 14.76
C GLU A 245 2.75 14.53 13.39
N PRO A 246 3.90 13.90 13.05
CA PRO A 246 4.12 13.24 11.76
C PRO A 246 3.11 12.12 11.47
N LEU A 247 2.83 11.89 10.19
CA LEU A 247 1.72 11.00 9.78
C LEU A 247 1.98 9.54 10.17
N ALA A 248 3.24 9.09 10.14
CA ALA A 248 3.62 7.74 10.57
C ALA A 248 3.56 7.57 12.10
N ASP A 249 3.83 8.62 12.88
CA ASP A 249 3.72 8.60 14.34
C ASP A 249 2.24 8.59 14.76
N TYR A 250 1.38 9.38 14.09
CA TYR A 250 -0.07 9.33 14.27
C TYR A 250 -0.67 7.95 13.88
N LEU A 251 -0.24 7.37 12.76
CA LEU A 251 -0.62 6.01 12.35
C LEU A 251 -0.22 4.98 13.41
N SER A 252 1.01 5.07 13.92
CA SER A 252 1.53 4.20 14.97
C SER A 252 0.65 4.26 16.21
N ARG A 253 0.37 5.48 16.70
CA ARG A 253 -0.37 5.74 17.93
C ARG A 253 -1.85 5.37 17.84
N LYS A 254 -2.51 5.63 16.70
CA LYS A 254 -3.96 5.47 16.54
C LYS A 254 -4.39 4.07 16.10
N ILE A 255 -3.63 3.43 15.22
CA ILE A 255 -4.01 2.17 14.58
C ILE A 255 -2.93 1.11 14.82
N TRP A 256 -1.71 1.36 14.37
CA TRP A 256 -0.70 0.31 14.19
C TRP A 256 -0.36 -0.44 15.49
N ALA A 257 -0.03 0.30 16.54
CA ALA A 257 0.32 -0.27 17.83
C ALA A 257 -0.88 -0.81 18.63
N PRO A 258 -2.01 -0.09 18.77
CA PRO A 258 -3.12 -0.57 19.61
C PRO A 258 -4.03 -1.61 18.91
N TYR A 259 -4.12 -1.63 17.57
CA TYR A 259 -4.79 -2.72 16.84
C TYR A 259 -3.94 -4.01 16.80
N GLY A 260 -2.63 -3.90 17.03
CA GLY A 260 -1.71 -5.04 17.12
C GLY A 260 -1.21 -5.55 15.78
N MET A 261 -0.69 -4.67 14.93
CA MET A 261 0.06 -5.06 13.73
C MET A 261 1.32 -5.85 14.10
N GLU A 262 1.76 -6.80 13.25
CA GLU A 262 2.83 -7.75 13.61
C GLU A 262 4.24 -7.22 13.42
N SER A 263 4.45 -6.24 12.54
CA SER A 263 5.76 -5.68 12.22
C SER A 263 5.74 -4.16 12.27
N ASP A 264 6.89 -3.55 12.53
CA ASP A 264 7.08 -2.13 12.18
C ASP A 264 6.86 -1.98 10.66
N ALA A 265 6.16 -0.93 10.24
CA ALA A 265 6.12 -0.51 8.83
C ALA A 265 7.05 0.69 8.60
N SER A 266 7.30 1.04 7.34
CA SER A 266 7.99 2.29 6.99
C SER A 266 7.17 3.09 5.98
N TRP A 267 7.17 4.42 6.10
CA TRP A 267 6.48 5.33 5.19
C TRP A 267 7.51 6.21 4.48
N LEU A 268 7.54 6.18 3.15
CA LEU A 268 8.41 7.03 2.33
C LEU A 268 8.14 8.52 2.62
N THR A 269 9.22 9.28 2.79
CA THR A 269 9.17 10.73 2.99
C THR A 269 9.85 11.49 1.86
N ASP A 270 9.36 12.70 1.58
CA ASP A 270 10.02 13.70 0.72
C ASP A 270 10.26 14.95 1.57
N GLY A 271 11.52 15.34 1.75
CA GLY A 271 11.93 16.39 2.70
C GLY A 271 11.56 16.11 4.16
N GLY A 272 11.37 14.84 4.53
CA GLY A 272 10.94 14.43 5.88
C GLY A 272 9.43 14.43 6.12
N THR A 273 8.62 14.87 5.15
CA THR A 273 7.14 14.76 5.17
C THR A 273 6.71 13.43 4.57
N GLU A 274 5.84 12.68 5.24
CA GLU A 274 5.27 11.44 4.67
C GLU A 274 4.45 11.73 3.42
N VAL A 275 4.71 10.95 2.37
CA VAL A 275 4.00 11.11 1.11
C VAL A 275 2.67 10.33 1.22
N GLY A 276 1.61 11.04 1.64
CA GLY A 276 0.35 10.45 2.12
C GLY A 276 -0.40 9.55 1.12
N GLY A 277 -0.20 9.75 -0.17
CA GLY A 277 -0.81 8.97 -1.25
C GLY A 277 0.09 7.89 -1.87
N CYS A 278 1.37 7.84 -1.52
CA CYS A 278 2.34 6.78 -1.80
C CYS A 278 3.63 7.12 -1.04
N CYS A 279 4.22 6.30 -0.17
CA CYS A 279 4.10 4.85 -0.14
C CYS A 279 4.42 4.32 1.27
N LEU A 280 3.58 3.42 1.77
CA LEU A 280 3.81 2.61 2.97
C LEU A 280 4.46 1.28 2.59
N ASN A 281 5.30 0.71 3.45
CA ASN A 281 5.92 -0.59 3.27
C ASN A 281 5.58 -1.47 4.47
N MET A 282 4.82 -2.54 4.24
CA MET A 282 4.19 -3.37 5.27
C MET A 282 4.38 -4.85 4.90
N THR A 283 4.29 -5.78 5.85
CA THR A 283 4.30 -7.23 5.53
C THR A 283 2.94 -7.64 4.95
N LEU A 284 2.90 -8.74 4.18
CA LEU A 284 1.66 -9.26 3.56
C LEU A 284 0.52 -9.42 4.58
N ARG A 285 0.85 -9.89 5.80
CA ARG A 285 -0.12 -10.08 6.88
C ARG A 285 -0.60 -8.76 7.49
N ASP A 286 0.22 -7.71 7.51
CA ASP A 286 -0.20 -6.40 8.01
C ASP A 286 -1.06 -5.61 7.00
N TYR A 287 -0.87 -5.81 5.69
CA TYR A 287 -1.90 -5.43 4.70
C TYR A 287 -3.23 -6.15 5.00
N GLY A 288 -3.17 -7.45 5.32
CA GLY A 288 -4.35 -8.25 5.69
C GLY A 288 -5.03 -7.73 6.97
N ARG A 289 -4.25 -7.40 8.00
CA ARG A 289 -4.75 -6.80 9.24
C ARG A 289 -5.38 -5.44 9.02
N PHE A 290 -4.84 -4.60 8.13
CA PHE A 290 -5.49 -3.33 7.78
C PHE A 290 -6.83 -3.55 7.05
N GLY A 291 -6.91 -4.54 6.14
CA GLY A 291 -8.18 -4.95 5.55
C GLY A 291 -9.20 -5.43 6.58
N GLN A 292 -8.78 -6.28 7.53
CA GLN A 292 -9.63 -6.74 8.63
C GLN A 292 -10.01 -5.60 9.57
N PHE A 293 -9.12 -4.64 9.86
CA PHE A 293 -9.43 -3.46 10.69
C PHE A 293 -10.59 -2.64 10.10
N MET A 294 -10.61 -2.47 8.77
CA MET A 294 -11.71 -1.78 8.08
C MET A 294 -13.01 -2.59 8.12
N LEU A 295 -12.93 -3.93 8.02
CA LEU A 295 -14.08 -4.83 8.11
C LEU A 295 -14.66 -4.87 9.53
N ASP A 296 -13.80 -4.88 10.55
CA ASP A 296 -14.11 -4.78 11.99
C ASP A 296 -14.65 -3.38 12.40
N GLY A 297 -15.04 -2.53 11.44
CA GLY A 297 -15.65 -1.22 11.69
C GLY A 297 -14.69 -0.13 12.19
N GLY A 298 -13.38 -0.31 12.02
CA GLY A 298 -12.36 0.60 12.52
C GLY A 298 -12.26 0.62 14.05
N VAL A 299 -12.52 -0.52 14.69
CA VAL A 299 -12.53 -0.68 16.15
C VAL A 299 -11.15 -1.06 16.68
N VAL A 300 -10.73 -0.38 17.74
CA VAL A 300 -9.49 -0.61 18.50
C VAL A 300 -9.85 -0.70 19.98
N SER A 301 -9.41 -1.76 20.66
CA SER A 301 -9.69 -1.97 22.09
C SER A 301 -11.17 -1.90 22.52
N GLY A 302 -12.10 -2.18 21.59
CA GLY A 302 -13.55 -2.11 21.82
C GLY A 302 -14.22 -0.79 21.43
N GLU A 303 -13.46 0.24 21.08
CA GLU A 303 -13.97 1.55 20.66
C GLU A 303 -13.68 1.84 19.18
N SER A 304 -14.64 2.43 18.46
CA SER A 304 -14.38 2.91 17.10
C SER A 304 -13.57 4.21 17.15
N ILE A 305 -12.40 4.19 16.51
CA ILE A 305 -11.52 5.37 16.39
C ILE A 305 -11.97 6.34 15.29
N LEU A 306 -13.11 6.08 14.65
CA LEU A 306 -13.65 6.83 13.52
C LEU A 306 -14.98 7.51 13.90
N PRO A 307 -15.38 8.60 13.21
CA PRO A 307 -16.67 9.22 13.45
C PRO A 307 -17.81 8.31 12.94
N PRO A 308 -19.02 8.43 13.50
CA PRO A 308 -20.18 7.65 13.07
C PRO A 308 -20.40 7.72 11.55
N GLY A 309 -20.62 6.57 10.92
CA GLY A 309 -20.83 6.47 9.48
C GLY A 309 -19.58 6.57 8.61
N TRP A 310 -18.37 6.77 9.17
CA TRP A 310 -17.14 6.94 8.38
C TRP A 310 -16.90 5.79 7.40
N ILE A 311 -16.88 4.54 7.87
CA ILE A 311 -16.62 3.37 7.03
C ILE A 311 -17.60 3.34 5.86
N ALA A 312 -18.91 3.46 6.13
CA ALA A 312 -19.96 3.43 5.11
C ALA A 312 -19.81 4.56 4.07
N ALA A 313 -19.48 5.78 4.48
CA ALA A 313 -19.23 6.88 3.54
C ALA A 313 -17.90 6.69 2.77
N ALA A 314 -16.87 6.17 3.43
CA ALA A 314 -15.56 5.94 2.83
C ALA A 314 -15.56 4.81 1.81
N THR A 315 -16.42 3.79 1.97
CA THR A 315 -16.47 2.59 1.11
C THR A 315 -17.71 2.52 0.22
N SER A 316 -18.50 3.59 0.12
CA SER A 316 -19.59 3.75 -0.85
C SER A 316 -19.26 4.81 -1.90
N SER A 317 -19.89 4.72 -3.08
CA SER A 317 -19.62 5.66 -4.16
C SER A 317 -20.09 7.08 -3.81
N GLN A 318 -19.14 8.01 -3.79
CA GLN A 318 -19.34 9.46 -3.70
C GLN A 318 -19.26 10.12 -5.09
N SER A 319 -18.98 9.34 -6.14
CA SER A 319 -18.98 9.75 -7.55
C SER A 319 -20.40 9.94 -8.11
N ALA A 320 -20.56 10.77 -9.15
CA ALA A 320 -21.86 10.93 -9.81
C ALA A 320 -22.22 9.69 -10.65
N PRO A 321 -23.51 9.47 -10.98
CA PRO A 321 -23.93 8.37 -11.83
C PRO A 321 -23.20 8.37 -13.19
N GLY A 322 -22.68 7.21 -13.58
CA GLY A 322 -21.90 7.03 -14.82
C GLY A 322 -20.40 7.30 -14.69
N GLU A 323 -19.92 7.85 -13.56
CA GLU A 323 -18.50 7.98 -13.26
C GLU A 323 -17.96 6.76 -12.51
N THR A 324 -16.63 6.62 -12.47
CA THR A 324 -15.91 5.58 -11.73
C THR A 324 -16.31 5.57 -10.25
N PRO A 325 -16.89 4.46 -9.72
CA PRO A 325 -17.33 4.41 -8.33
C PRO A 325 -16.19 4.49 -7.33
N TYR A 326 -16.17 5.56 -6.53
CA TYR A 326 -15.08 5.88 -5.62
C TYR A 326 -15.62 6.54 -4.34
N GLY A 327 -15.12 6.13 -3.18
CA GLY A 327 -15.46 6.67 -1.87
C GLY A 327 -14.40 7.62 -1.33
N TYR A 328 -14.18 7.67 -0.01
CA TYR A 328 -13.09 8.46 0.59
C TYR A 328 -11.77 7.72 0.48
N GLN A 329 -11.15 7.83 -0.69
CA GLN A 329 -9.92 7.15 -1.08
C GLN A 329 -9.98 5.61 -1.08
N TRP A 330 -11.17 5.06 -1.37
CA TRP A 330 -11.42 3.65 -1.64
C TRP A 330 -12.13 3.48 -2.98
N TRP A 331 -11.73 2.47 -3.75
CA TRP A 331 -12.46 2.04 -4.95
C TRP A 331 -13.68 1.23 -4.53
N VAL A 332 -14.76 1.28 -5.33
CA VAL A 332 -15.99 0.51 -5.09
C VAL A 332 -16.26 -0.40 -6.30
N PRO A 333 -15.58 -1.56 -6.43
CA PRO A 333 -15.60 -2.35 -7.66
C PRO A 333 -17.00 -2.92 -8.00
N ARG A 334 -17.80 -3.19 -6.97
CA ARG A 334 -19.21 -3.59 -7.06
C ARG A 334 -19.97 -2.99 -5.85
N PRO A 335 -21.30 -2.81 -5.93
CA PRO A 335 -22.09 -2.42 -4.77
C PRO A 335 -21.84 -3.37 -3.59
N GLY A 336 -21.61 -2.80 -2.40
CA GLY A 336 -21.32 -3.56 -1.19
C GLY A 336 -19.89 -4.10 -1.06
N THR A 337 -18.99 -3.86 -2.02
CA THR A 337 -17.57 -4.25 -1.91
C THR A 337 -16.65 -3.05 -2.14
N TYR A 338 -15.44 -3.09 -1.57
CA TYR A 338 -14.48 -2.00 -1.68
C TYR A 338 -13.06 -2.49 -1.82
N ALA A 339 -12.16 -1.63 -2.33
CA ALA A 339 -10.76 -1.95 -2.47
C ALA A 339 -9.82 -0.75 -2.30
N ALA A 340 -8.69 -0.96 -1.65
CA ALA A 340 -7.51 -0.11 -1.75
C ALA A 340 -6.64 -0.69 -2.87
N LEU A 341 -6.35 0.09 -3.93
CA LEU A 341 -5.58 -0.38 -5.09
C LEU A 341 -4.34 0.48 -5.28
N GLY A 342 -3.20 -0.17 -5.51
CA GLY A 342 -1.92 0.43 -5.89
C GLY A 342 -1.51 0.07 -7.32
N ILE A 343 -0.70 0.93 -7.95
CA ILE A 343 -0.07 0.60 -9.23
C ILE A 343 0.87 -0.60 -9.09
N PHE A 344 1.17 -1.22 -10.23
CA PHE A 344 1.88 -2.49 -10.33
C PHE A 344 1.15 -3.69 -9.67
N GLY A 345 -0.14 -3.52 -9.38
CA GLY A 345 -1.08 -4.58 -9.02
C GLY A 345 -1.41 -4.75 -7.54
N GLN A 346 -0.89 -3.88 -6.67
CA GLN A 346 -1.18 -3.97 -5.23
C GLN A 346 -2.70 -3.87 -4.99
N ALA A 347 -3.25 -4.71 -4.12
CA ALA A 347 -4.64 -4.64 -3.72
C ALA A 347 -4.85 -5.08 -2.27
N ILE A 348 -5.75 -4.40 -1.58
CA ILE A 348 -6.60 -4.97 -0.54
C ILE A 348 -8.03 -4.88 -1.08
N TYR A 349 -8.64 -6.01 -1.39
CA TYR A 349 -10.06 -6.11 -1.75
C TYR A 349 -10.84 -6.64 -0.55
N THR A 350 -12.04 -6.11 -0.31
CA THR A 350 -12.88 -6.50 0.81
C THR A 350 -14.33 -6.69 0.38
N ASN A 351 -14.93 -7.80 0.81
CA ASN A 351 -16.36 -8.09 0.69
C ASN A 351 -16.94 -8.35 2.10
N PRO A 352 -17.53 -7.34 2.75
CA PRO A 352 -18.14 -7.46 4.08
C PRO A 352 -19.24 -8.52 4.16
N ALA A 353 -20.04 -8.72 3.11
CA ALA A 353 -21.13 -9.70 3.10
C ALA A 353 -20.63 -11.16 3.13
N ARG A 354 -19.33 -11.39 2.91
CA ARG A 354 -18.67 -12.71 3.02
C ARG A 354 -17.59 -12.75 4.12
N ASP A 355 -17.51 -11.71 4.96
CA ASP A 355 -16.41 -11.48 5.92
C ASP A 355 -15.04 -11.84 5.30
N LEU A 356 -14.75 -11.22 4.15
CA LEU A 356 -13.66 -11.59 3.25
C LEU A 356 -12.72 -10.43 2.97
N VAL A 357 -11.42 -10.66 3.13
CA VAL A 357 -10.32 -9.78 2.70
C VAL A 357 -9.39 -10.57 1.78
N VAL A 358 -9.06 -10.01 0.61
CA VAL A 358 -8.07 -10.55 -0.33
C VAL A 358 -6.97 -9.51 -0.52
N VAL A 359 -5.73 -9.88 -0.21
CA VAL A 359 -4.55 -9.03 -0.39
C VAL A 359 -3.68 -9.60 -1.50
N GLN A 360 -3.24 -8.71 -2.38
CA GLN A 360 -2.26 -8.98 -3.42
C GLN A 360 -1.14 -7.95 -3.38
N LEU A 361 0.10 -8.43 -3.41
CA LEU A 361 1.32 -7.65 -3.56
C LEU A 361 2.03 -8.16 -4.80
N SER A 362 2.33 -7.32 -5.77
CA SER A 362 2.83 -7.74 -7.08
C SER A 362 3.79 -6.75 -7.74
N ALA A 363 4.51 -7.27 -8.73
CA ALA A 363 5.38 -6.51 -9.62
C ALA A 363 4.87 -6.63 -11.06
N TRP A 364 3.64 -6.15 -11.33
CA TRP A 364 3.10 -6.12 -12.70
C TRP A 364 4.07 -5.36 -13.63
N PRO A 365 4.23 -5.77 -14.90
CA PRO A 365 5.17 -5.14 -15.82
C PRO A 365 4.81 -3.69 -16.19
N THR A 366 3.57 -3.27 -15.93
CA THR A 366 3.07 -1.91 -16.15
C THR A 366 2.37 -1.39 -14.89
N ALA A 367 2.34 -0.06 -14.72
CA ALA A 367 1.66 0.58 -13.58
C ALA A 367 0.17 0.19 -13.49
N THR A 368 -0.48 0.10 -14.66
CA THR A 368 -1.87 -0.33 -14.82
C THR A 368 -2.01 -1.21 -16.07
N GLY A 369 -3.06 -2.03 -16.14
CA GLY A 369 -3.39 -2.80 -17.34
C GLY A 369 -4.76 -3.47 -17.24
N GLN A 370 -5.51 -3.50 -18.34
CA GLN A 370 -6.86 -4.07 -18.39
C GLN A 370 -6.85 -5.58 -18.10
N GLN A 371 -6.11 -6.37 -18.89
CA GLN A 371 -6.05 -7.83 -18.74
C GLN A 371 -5.56 -8.26 -17.33
N LEU A 372 -4.58 -7.54 -16.78
CA LEU A 372 -4.09 -7.75 -15.40
C LEU A 372 -5.19 -7.50 -14.35
N SER A 373 -6.01 -6.46 -14.57
CA SER A 373 -7.13 -6.13 -13.69
C SER A 373 -8.28 -7.13 -13.82
N GLU A 374 -8.59 -7.59 -15.04
CA GLU A 374 -9.59 -8.62 -15.32
C GLU A 374 -9.19 -9.96 -14.71
N ARG A 375 -7.90 -10.36 -14.83
CA ARG A 375 -7.37 -11.59 -14.21
C ARG A 375 -7.44 -11.54 -12.68
N ARG A 376 -7.08 -10.42 -12.06
CA ARG A 376 -7.26 -10.19 -10.62
C ARG A 376 -8.72 -10.28 -10.20
N LEU A 377 -9.65 -9.70 -10.96
CA LEU A 377 -11.09 -9.80 -10.68
C LEU A 377 -11.62 -11.22 -10.84
N ALA A 378 -11.18 -11.97 -11.84
CA ALA A 378 -11.51 -13.38 -12.03
C ALA A 378 -10.94 -14.27 -10.89
N PHE A 379 -9.74 -13.96 -10.40
CA PHE A 379 -9.18 -14.61 -9.21
C PHE A 379 -10.02 -14.33 -7.95
N VAL A 380 -10.37 -13.07 -7.69
CA VAL A 380 -11.26 -12.69 -6.57
C VAL A 380 -12.62 -13.39 -6.67
N ALA A 381 -13.22 -13.47 -7.86
CA ALA A 381 -14.48 -14.19 -8.06
C ALA A 381 -14.34 -15.71 -7.81
N ALA A 382 -13.20 -16.31 -8.15
CA ALA A 382 -12.90 -17.71 -7.85
C ALA A 382 -12.69 -17.94 -6.34
N VAL A 383 -12.07 -17.00 -5.63
CA VAL A 383 -11.99 -17.00 -4.15
C VAL A 383 -13.39 -16.94 -3.56
N GLU A 384 -14.23 -15.98 -3.95
CA GLU A 384 -15.60 -15.82 -3.45
C GLU A 384 -16.45 -17.08 -3.70
N LYS A 385 -16.29 -17.74 -4.85
CA LYS A 385 -16.94 -19.02 -5.17
C LYS A 385 -16.41 -20.23 -4.39
N SER A 386 -15.20 -20.13 -3.82
CA SER A 386 -14.62 -21.19 -2.97
C SER A 386 -15.07 -21.11 -1.51
N LEU A 387 -15.83 -20.07 -1.14
CA LEU A 387 -16.43 -19.92 0.18
C LEU A 387 -17.83 -20.56 0.20
N PRO A 388 -18.29 -21.04 1.38
CA PRO A 388 -19.71 -21.29 1.60
C PRO A 388 -20.58 -20.07 1.26
N ASP A 389 -21.85 -20.29 1.00
CA ASP A 389 -22.80 -19.19 0.90
C ASP A 389 -22.94 -18.47 2.26
N PRO A 390 -23.23 -17.15 2.25
CA PRO A 390 -23.46 -16.40 3.49
C PRO A 390 -24.71 -16.93 4.21
N ASP A 391 -24.61 -16.99 5.54
CA ASP A 391 -25.66 -17.44 6.46
C ASP A 391 -26.88 -16.49 6.52
#